data_AF-U2QCA2-F1
#
_entry.id   AF-U2QCA2-F1
#
_cell.length_a   1.000
_cell.length_b   1.000
_cell.length_c   1.000
_cell.angle_alpha   90.00
_cell.angle_beta   90.00
_cell.angle_gamma   90.00
#
_symmetry.space_group_name_H-M   'P 1'
#
loop_
_entity.id
_entity.type
_entity.pdbx_description
1 polymer ?
#
loop_
_entity_poly.entity_id
_entity_poly.type
_entity_poly.pdbx_seq_one_letter_code
_entity_poly.pdbx_strand_id
1 'polypeptide(L)'
;MTHRIYFTILLLLLPFVGKAQLNQELLPNGGFEEYAKPAAPPSNDDEEEGEEEEENPEAFDPYQKPLYWYINSSLGFSRVKDAHGGVFALKLYPNGGSFYSRDNDFNTNHILINADGEYRLTYWYKGQAKNPNIVVTVDWYKGYKTIRKETRDNDKASGFSNTWQQKTITFKAPSGVDRAGIGFYLEYDYKSAESDGYILIDDISFVQTKEGKPTVTLEAPSNVVVRPQQREMELSWNAITEKDAGYRIIMNGKELAVTKATSYVAEHLQPGTSYTFSVQSVKGADTSNPSKPITQQTQRMNMGVDEEGRIPYLYTIREVGTCPRTLRLYYHDLADPNAKITYRIDGKPVTPTDGNIVFPDKGMHFLQIEIEETPDRKWEIEYKLNVD
;
A
#
# COMPACT_ATOMS: atom_id res chain seq x y z
N MET A 1 -65.20 -11.67 3.59
CA MET A 1 -64.05 -12.33 4.22
C MET A 1 -62.83 -12.02 3.38
N THR A 2 -61.96 -11.14 3.87
CA THR A 2 -60.76 -10.65 3.18
C THR A 2 -59.56 -11.43 3.69
N HIS A 3 -58.99 -12.30 2.86
CA HIS A 3 -57.77 -13.02 3.20
C HIS A 3 -56.55 -12.09 3.03
N ARG A 4 -55.92 -11.72 4.16
CA ARG A 4 -54.59 -11.11 4.17
C ARG A 4 -53.55 -12.21 4.19
N ILE A 5 -52.80 -12.31 3.10
CA ILE A 5 -51.64 -13.20 2.97
C ILE A 5 -50.47 -12.50 3.67
N TYR A 6 -49.96 -13.09 4.76
CA TYR A 6 -48.72 -12.65 5.40
C TYR A 6 -47.54 -13.26 4.65
N PHE A 7 -46.74 -12.41 3.99
CA PHE A 7 -45.41 -12.79 3.53
C PHE A 7 -44.46 -12.70 4.73
N THR A 8 -44.15 -13.85 5.34
CA THR A 8 -42.98 -13.98 6.21
C THR A 8 -41.72 -13.97 5.34
N ILE A 9 -41.01 -12.84 5.32
CA ILE A 9 -39.65 -12.77 4.79
C ILE A 9 -38.75 -13.47 5.80
N LEU A 10 -38.41 -14.72 5.53
CA LEU A 10 -37.36 -15.44 6.24
C LEU A 10 -36.02 -14.90 5.74
N LEU A 11 -35.42 -13.98 6.49
CA LEU A 11 -34.05 -13.50 6.23
C LEU A 11 -33.08 -14.62 6.64
N LEU A 12 -32.70 -15.48 5.69
CA LEU A 12 -31.60 -16.42 5.86
C LEU A 12 -30.28 -15.62 5.93
N LEU A 13 -29.80 -15.36 7.15
CA LEU A 13 -28.43 -14.92 7.41
C LEU A 13 -27.48 -16.09 7.12
N LEU A 14 -27.00 -16.17 5.88
CA LEU A 14 -25.82 -16.96 5.54
C LEU A 14 -24.58 -16.27 6.15
N PRO A 15 -23.70 -16.99 6.87
CA PRO A 15 -22.44 -16.44 7.33
C PRO A 15 -21.50 -16.38 6.12
N PHE A 16 -21.63 -15.35 5.30
CA PHE A 16 -20.51 -14.96 4.46
C PHE A 16 -19.44 -14.43 5.41
N VAL A 17 -18.40 -15.25 5.63
CA VAL A 17 -17.10 -14.81 6.15
C VAL A 17 -16.47 -13.94 5.06
N GLY A 18 -17.06 -12.76 4.84
CA GLY A 18 -16.65 -11.78 3.87
C GLY A 18 -15.69 -10.78 4.50
N LYS A 19 -14.78 -10.24 3.70
CA LYS A 19 -13.99 -9.07 4.09
C LYS A 19 -14.92 -7.91 4.46
N ALA A 20 -14.44 -6.96 5.27
CA ALA A 20 -15.21 -5.78 5.65
C ALA A 20 -15.87 -5.12 4.42
N GLN A 21 -17.17 -4.86 4.51
CA GLN A 21 -17.91 -4.10 3.50
C GLN A 21 -18.11 -2.67 4.02
N LEU A 22 -18.17 -1.71 3.08
CA LEU A 22 -18.43 -0.31 3.43
C LEU A 22 -19.69 -0.15 4.27
N ASN A 23 -19.55 0.56 5.39
CA ASN A 23 -20.58 0.92 6.35
C ASN A 23 -21.33 -0.26 6.99
N GLN A 24 -20.78 -1.47 6.92
CA GLN A 24 -21.30 -2.62 7.66
C GLN A 24 -20.65 -2.71 9.05
N GLU A 25 -21.46 -3.04 10.06
CA GLU A 25 -20.98 -3.28 11.42
C GLU A 25 -19.99 -4.46 11.45
N LEU A 26 -18.85 -4.25 12.11
CA LEU A 26 -17.78 -5.24 12.24
C LEU A 26 -17.64 -5.76 13.67
N LEU A 27 -18.16 -5.03 14.67
CA LEU A 27 -18.15 -5.47 16.07
C LEU A 27 -19.38 -6.31 16.41
N PRO A 28 -19.19 -7.52 16.97
CA PRO A 28 -20.29 -8.27 17.55
C PRO A 28 -20.76 -7.63 18.86
N ASN A 29 -22.08 -7.67 19.11
CA ASN A 29 -22.71 -7.30 20.37
C ASN A 29 -22.26 -5.94 20.95
N GLY A 30 -22.10 -4.92 20.10
CA GLY A 30 -21.70 -3.57 20.52
C GLY A 30 -22.76 -2.82 21.34
N GLY A 31 -24.03 -3.18 21.19
CA GLY A 31 -25.16 -2.68 21.99
C GLY A 31 -25.44 -3.50 23.25
N PHE A 32 -24.58 -4.45 23.61
CA PHE A 32 -24.69 -5.23 24.86
C PHE A 32 -26.04 -5.93 25.09
N GLU A 33 -26.61 -6.56 24.08
CA GLU A 33 -27.91 -7.26 24.18
C GLU A 33 -27.77 -8.78 24.35
N GLU A 34 -26.58 -9.33 24.07
CA GLU A 34 -26.31 -10.75 24.16
C GLU A 34 -25.46 -11.09 25.39
N TYR A 35 -25.92 -12.05 26.20
CA TYR A 35 -25.29 -12.43 27.47
C TYR A 35 -25.12 -13.94 27.61
N ALA A 36 -24.05 -14.37 28.30
CA ALA A 36 -23.81 -15.78 28.59
C ALA A 36 -24.89 -16.32 29.53
N LYS A 37 -25.52 -17.46 29.20
CA LYS A 37 -26.54 -18.08 30.06
C LYS A 37 -26.00 -18.32 31.49
N PRO A 38 -26.83 -18.19 32.54
CA PRO A 38 -26.46 -18.59 33.89
C PRO A 38 -25.94 -20.04 33.88
N ALA A 39 -24.87 -20.32 34.63
CA ALA A 39 -24.41 -21.69 34.80
C ALA A 39 -25.45 -22.45 35.63
N ALA A 40 -25.87 -23.63 35.17
CA ALA A 40 -26.69 -24.52 36.00
C ALA A 40 -25.89 -24.89 37.27
N PRO A 41 -26.51 -24.90 38.45
CA PRO A 41 -25.83 -25.36 39.66
C PRO A 41 -25.33 -26.80 39.46
N PRO A 42 -24.20 -27.18 40.09
CA PRO A 42 -23.74 -28.56 40.04
C PRO A 42 -24.84 -29.47 40.62
N SER A 43 -25.20 -30.53 39.90
CA SER A 43 -26.09 -31.56 40.42
C SER A 43 -25.37 -32.28 41.57
N ASN A 44 -25.74 -31.95 42.81
CA ASN A 44 -25.38 -32.78 43.95
C ASN A 44 -26.29 -34.01 43.93
N ASP A 45 -25.75 -35.18 43.64
CA ASP A 45 -26.42 -36.48 43.79
C ASP A 45 -26.54 -36.89 45.27
N ASP A 46 -26.96 -35.97 46.16
CA ASP A 46 -27.26 -36.29 47.56
C ASP A 46 -28.62 -35.67 47.92
N GLU A 47 -29.61 -36.56 48.02
CA GLU A 47 -31.00 -36.30 48.41
C GLU A 47 -31.09 -35.60 49.79
N GLU A 48 -31.55 -34.36 49.82
CA GLU A 48 -32.41 -33.86 50.91
C GLU A 48 -33.50 -32.97 50.27
N GLU A 49 -34.75 -33.41 50.40
CA GLU A 49 -35.96 -32.68 49.98
C GLU A 49 -36.07 -31.35 50.74
N GLY A 50 -35.44 -30.30 50.20
CA GLY A 50 -35.78 -28.90 50.45
C GLY A 50 -36.44 -28.33 49.21
N GLU A 51 -37.54 -27.61 49.38
CA GLU A 51 -38.31 -26.98 48.30
C GLU A 51 -37.39 -26.33 47.26
N GLU A 52 -37.34 -26.91 46.05
CA GLU A 52 -36.69 -26.28 44.90
C GLU A 52 -37.47 -25.00 44.59
N GLU A 53 -37.00 -23.85 45.07
CA GLU A 53 -37.38 -22.57 44.52
C GLU A 53 -36.98 -22.60 43.04
N GLU A 54 -37.95 -22.76 42.13
CA GLU A 54 -37.75 -22.58 40.70
C GLU A 54 -37.18 -21.16 40.48
N GLU A 55 -35.86 -21.03 40.40
CA GLU A 55 -35.21 -19.78 40.01
C GLU A 55 -35.75 -19.41 38.63
N ASN A 56 -36.56 -18.34 38.59
CA ASN A 56 -37.10 -17.82 37.35
C ASN A 56 -35.93 -17.49 36.40
N PRO A 57 -35.74 -18.24 35.30
CA PRO A 57 -34.62 -18.02 34.39
C PRO A 57 -34.68 -16.66 33.66
N GLU A 58 -35.77 -15.92 33.81
CA GLU A 58 -35.96 -14.55 33.31
C GLU A 58 -35.65 -13.45 34.36
N ALA A 59 -35.21 -13.82 35.57
CA ALA A 59 -34.82 -12.84 36.58
C ALA A 59 -33.61 -12.01 36.10
N PHE A 60 -33.71 -10.69 36.24
CA PHE A 60 -32.65 -9.78 35.80
C PHE A 60 -31.40 -9.92 36.69
N ASP A 61 -30.36 -10.51 36.12
CA ASP A 61 -29.02 -10.55 36.73
C ASP A 61 -28.17 -9.35 36.28
N PRO A 62 -27.79 -8.41 37.18
CA PRO A 62 -26.92 -7.29 36.85
C PRO A 62 -25.44 -7.68 36.63
N TYR A 63 -25.01 -8.89 36.99
CA TYR A 63 -23.60 -9.31 36.89
C TYR A 63 -23.32 -10.26 35.72
N GLN A 64 -24.35 -10.56 34.92
CA GLN A 64 -24.22 -11.39 33.73
C GLN A 64 -23.22 -10.77 32.74
N LYS A 65 -22.30 -11.58 32.23
CA LYS A 65 -21.24 -11.12 31.32
C LYS A 65 -21.75 -11.02 29.89
N PRO A 66 -21.58 -9.87 29.20
CA PRO A 66 -21.93 -9.76 27.80
C PRO A 66 -21.08 -10.71 26.96
N LEU A 67 -21.68 -11.35 25.97
CA LEU A 67 -20.95 -12.14 24.98
C LEU A 67 -20.04 -11.24 24.15
N TYR A 68 -18.95 -11.82 23.65
CA TYR A 68 -17.95 -11.13 22.80
C TYR A 68 -17.17 -9.98 23.43
N TRP A 69 -17.36 -9.74 24.73
CA TRP A 69 -16.59 -8.74 25.47
C TRP A 69 -15.87 -9.39 26.64
N TYR A 70 -14.64 -8.96 26.86
CA TYR A 70 -13.95 -9.16 28.13
C TYR A 70 -13.99 -7.85 28.90
N ILE A 71 -14.31 -7.91 30.20
CA ILE A 71 -14.35 -6.74 31.08
C ILE A 71 -13.49 -7.04 32.30
N ASN A 72 -12.50 -6.19 32.58
CA ASN A 72 -11.70 -6.31 33.79
C ASN A 72 -12.57 -6.07 35.03
N SER A 73 -12.44 -6.94 36.03
CA SER A 73 -13.20 -6.86 37.28
C SER A 73 -12.94 -5.57 38.07
N SER A 74 -11.78 -4.92 37.88
CA SER A 74 -11.48 -3.62 38.51
C SER A 74 -12.49 -2.54 38.16
N LEU A 75 -13.14 -2.64 36.99
CA LEU A 75 -14.14 -1.69 36.53
C LEU A 75 -15.50 -1.82 37.24
N GLY A 76 -15.69 -2.81 38.12
CA GLY A 76 -16.92 -2.96 38.90
C GLY A 76 -18.17 -3.03 38.03
N PHE A 77 -18.12 -3.80 36.93
CA PHE A 77 -19.13 -3.72 35.89
C PHE A 77 -20.50 -4.24 36.34
N SER A 78 -21.57 -3.68 35.76
CA SER A 78 -22.91 -4.26 35.83
C SER A 78 -23.69 -3.98 34.54
N ARG A 79 -24.58 -4.90 34.18
CA ARG A 79 -25.63 -4.70 33.19
C ARG A 79 -26.72 -3.81 33.79
N VAL A 80 -27.22 -2.85 33.02
CA VAL A 80 -28.34 -1.97 33.42
C VAL A 80 -29.38 -1.89 32.31
N LYS A 81 -30.64 -1.54 32.64
CA LYS A 81 -31.72 -1.32 31.67
C LYS A 81 -31.82 0.12 31.15
N ASP A 82 -30.95 1.00 31.66
CA ASP A 82 -30.85 2.39 31.21
C ASP A 82 -29.91 2.43 30.00
N ALA A 83 -30.47 2.12 28.83
CA ALA A 83 -29.73 1.98 27.57
C ALA A 83 -29.96 3.16 26.62
N HIS A 84 -29.07 3.34 25.66
CA HIS A 84 -29.25 4.28 24.55
C HIS A 84 -30.06 3.62 23.43
N GLY A 85 -29.65 2.41 23.03
CA GLY A 85 -30.34 1.52 22.11
C GLY A 85 -30.77 0.25 22.83
N GLY A 86 -31.73 -0.49 22.27
CA GLY A 86 -32.10 -1.80 22.82
C GLY A 86 -32.66 -1.76 24.25
N VAL A 87 -32.24 -2.73 25.06
CA VAL A 87 -32.71 -2.97 26.44
C VAL A 87 -31.61 -2.75 27.46
N PHE A 88 -30.35 -3.04 27.12
CA PHE A 88 -29.27 -3.11 28.08
C PHE A 88 -28.09 -2.22 27.70
N ALA A 89 -27.44 -1.67 28.74
CA ALA A 89 -26.16 -1.00 28.61
C ALA A 89 -25.18 -1.47 29.67
N LEU A 90 -23.92 -1.09 29.51
CA LEU A 90 -22.86 -1.45 30.43
C LEU A 90 -22.54 -0.29 31.38
N LYS A 91 -22.69 -0.53 32.68
CA LYS A 91 -22.24 0.38 33.74
C LYS A 91 -20.84 0.00 34.20
N LEU A 92 -19.95 0.99 34.25
CA LEU A 92 -18.55 0.86 34.62
C LEU A 92 -18.13 1.96 35.59
N TYR A 93 -17.18 1.67 36.46
CA TYR A 93 -16.54 2.63 37.34
C TYR A 93 -15.15 2.97 36.80
N PRO A 94 -14.74 4.26 36.78
CA PRO A 94 -13.43 4.71 36.33
C PRO A 94 -12.35 4.40 37.38
N ASN A 95 -12.18 3.11 37.70
CA ASN A 95 -11.27 2.61 38.73
C ASN A 95 -9.88 2.24 38.17
N GLY A 96 -9.64 2.45 36.88
CA GLY A 96 -8.45 1.92 36.20
C GLY A 96 -8.70 0.49 35.73
N GLY A 97 -8.75 0.28 34.42
CA GLY A 97 -8.96 -1.06 33.85
C GLY A 97 -9.42 -1.00 32.40
N SER A 98 -9.44 -2.15 31.74
CA SER A 98 -9.85 -2.24 30.35
C SER A 98 -11.02 -3.20 30.12
N PHE A 99 -11.73 -2.95 29.04
CA PHE A 99 -12.61 -3.93 28.42
C PHE A 99 -12.36 -3.92 26.91
N TYR A 100 -12.54 -5.06 26.27
CA TYR A 100 -12.21 -5.21 24.85
C TYR A 100 -13.06 -6.29 24.20
N SER A 101 -13.22 -6.16 22.88
CA SER A 101 -13.96 -7.12 22.07
C SER A 101 -13.12 -8.39 21.84
N ARG A 102 -13.82 -9.52 21.70
CA ARG A 102 -13.24 -10.83 21.42
C ARG A 102 -14.25 -11.71 20.67
N ASP A 103 -13.76 -12.75 19.99
CA ASP A 103 -14.63 -13.80 19.47
C ASP A 103 -14.97 -14.87 20.54
N ASN A 104 -15.70 -15.90 20.12
CA ASN A 104 -16.09 -17.04 20.96
C ASN A 104 -14.88 -17.85 21.46
N ASP A 105 -13.76 -17.82 20.73
CA ASP A 105 -12.51 -18.49 21.07
C ASP A 105 -11.56 -17.59 21.87
N PHE A 106 -12.08 -16.45 22.38
CA PHE A 106 -11.34 -15.47 23.18
C PHE A 106 -10.20 -14.74 22.44
N ASN A 107 -10.19 -14.76 21.11
CA ASN A 107 -9.21 -14.02 20.32
C ASN A 107 -9.58 -12.53 20.27
N THR A 108 -8.60 -11.66 20.50
CA THR A 108 -8.81 -10.20 20.46
C THR A 108 -8.62 -9.61 19.06
N ASN A 109 -7.93 -10.30 18.16
CA ASN A 109 -7.70 -9.92 16.76
C ASN A 109 -8.74 -10.54 15.80
N HIS A 110 -9.99 -10.57 16.23
CA HIS A 110 -11.07 -11.30 15.55
C HIS A 110 -11.73 -10.52 14.40
N ILE A 111 -11.60 -9.19 14.39
CA ILE A 111 -12.31 -8.34 13.44
C ILE A 111 -11.60 -8.38 12.10
N LEU A 112 -12.26 -8.89 11.06
CA LEU A 112 -11.73 -8.91 9.70
C LEU A 112 -11.84 -7.51 9.07
N ILE A 113 -10.75 -7.01 8.49
CA ILE A 113 -10.68 -5.66 7.91
C ILE A 113 -9.98 -5.67 6.55
N ASN A 114 -10.17 -4.59 5.80
CA ASN A 114 -9.38 -4.26 4.62
C ASN A 114 -8.27 -3.26 4.98
N ALA A 115 -7.04 -3.54 4.53
CA ALA A 115 -5.93 -2.60 4.60
C ALA A 115 -6.23 -1.27 3.91
N ASP A 116 -5.48 -0.23 4.28
CA ASP A 116 -5.46 1.10 3.63
C ASP A 116 -6.77 1.90 3.68
N GLY A 117 -7.85 1.30 4.19
CA GLY A 117 -9.16 1.94 4.34
C GLY A 117 -9.25 2.89 5.53
N GLU A 118 -10.27 3.73 5.53
CA GLU A 118 -10.64 4.54 6.70
C GLU A 118 -11.77 3.85 7.45
N TYR A 119 -11.68 3.89 8.79
CA TYR A 119 -12.60 3.25 9.72
C TYR A 119 -13.10 4.27 10.73
N ARG A 120 -14.34 4.11 11.15
CA ARG A 120 -14.96 4.94 12.19
C ARG A 120 -15.38 4.06 13.35
N LEU A 121 -14.94 4.42 14.54
CA LEU A 121 -15.45 3.90 15.80
C LEU A 121 -16.38 4.92 16.43
N THR A 122 -17.57 4.48 16.84
CA THR A 122 -18.47 5.29 17.67
C THR A 122 -18.87 4.54 18.93
N TYR A 123 -19.21 5.27 19.98
CA TYR A 123 -19.87 4.72 21.17
C TYR A 123 -20.71 5.80 21.82
N TRP A 124 -21.80 5.40 22.45
CA TRP A 124 -22.63 6.27 23.26
C TRP A 124 -22.20 6.16 24.71
N TYR A 125 -22.15 7.30 25.39
CA TYR A 125 -21.77 7.39 26.79
C TYR A 125 -22.61 8.41 27.55
N LYS A 126 -22.81 8.14 28.84
CA LYS A 126 -23.31 9.11 29.82
C LYS A 126 -22.78 8.75 31.21
N GLY A 127 -23.03 9.58 32.20
CA GLY A 127 -22.67 9.28 33.58
C GLY A 127 -22.17 10.49 34.34
N GLN A 128 -21.38 10.21 35.38
CA GLN A 128 -21.05 11.17 36.43
C GLN A 128 -19.54 11.34 36.61
N ALA A 129 -18.74 10.80 35.68
CA ALA A 129 -17.29 10.93 35.72
C ALA A 129 -16.84 12.40 35.71
N LYS A 130 -15.90 12.76 36.58
CA LYS A 130 -15.49 14.15 36.83
C LYS A 130 -14.40 14.62 35.88
N ASN A 131 -13.55 13.72 35.41
CA ASN A 131 -12.49 14.02 34.46
C ASN A 131 -12.78 13.39 33.09
N PRO A 132 -12.19 13.92 31.99
CA PRO A 132 -12.19 13.22 30.72
C PRO A 132 -11.67 11.79 30.89
N ASN A 133 -12.35 10.81 30.30
CA ASN A 133 -12.07 9.39 30.50
C ASN A 133 -12.38 8.60 29.22
N ILE A 134 -12.21 7.28 29.25
CA ILE A 134 -12.37 6.36 28.11
C ILE A 134 -11.32 6.61 27.02
N VAL A 135 -10.22 5.86 27.10
CA VAL A 135 -9.17 5.79 26.08
C VAL A 135 -9.49 4.63 25.14
N VAL A 136 -9.70 4.93 23.87
CA VAL A 136 -9.93 3.91 22.83
C VAL A 136 -8.61 3.37 22.30
N THR A 137 -8.52 2.06 22.11
CA THR A 137 -7.39 1.40 21.43
C THR A 137 -7.85 0.61 20.22
N VAL A 138 -7.04 0.66 19.15
CA VAL A 138 -7.18 -0.18 17.96
C VAL A 138 -5.83 -0.82 17.65
N ASP A 139 -5.77 -2.13 17.78
CA ASP A 139 -4.61 -2.93 17.42
C ASP A 139 -4.82 -3.52 16.02
N TRP A 140 -3.86 -3.33 15.12
CA TRP A 140 -3.90 -3.79 13.73
C TRP A 140 -2.97 -4.98 13.51
N TYR A 141 -3.43 -5.97 12.75
CA TYR A 141 -2.74 -7.25 12.61
C TYR A 141 -2.61 -7.71 11.15
N LYS A 142 -1.57 -8.50 10.89
CA LYS A 142 -1.45 -9.39 9.74
C LYS A 142 -1.51 -10.83 10.24
N GLY A 143 -2.64 -11.51 10.02
CA GLY A 143 -2.94 -12.76 10.72
C GLY A 143 -2.91 -12.54 12.23
N TYR A 144 -2.01 -13.23 12.93
CA TYR A 144 -1.83 -13.10 14.39
C TYR A 144 -0.69 -12.15 14.79
N LYS A 145 0.06 -11.60 13.83
CA LYS A 145 1.16 -10.68 14.12
C LYS A 145 0.64 -9.25 14.22
N THR A 146 0.91 -8.59 15.35
CA THR A 146 0.65 -7.15 15.50
C THR A 146 1.55 -6.33 14.57
N ILE A 147 0.93 -5.43 13.80
CA ILE A 147 1.60 -4.49 12.89
C ILE A 147 1.68 -3.09 13.53
N ARG A 148 0.59 -2.62 14.12
CA ARG A 148 0.54 -1.31 14.80
C ARG A 148 -0.49 -1.34 15.92
N LYS A 149 -0.18 -0.69 17.04
CA LYS A 149 -1.15 -0.38 18.10
C LYS A 149 -1.42 1.11 18.08
N GLU A 150 -2.68 1.51 18.11
CA GLU A 150 -3.09 2.91 18.21
C GLU A 150 -3.87 3.14 19.49
N THR A 151 -3.41 4.10 20.30
CA THR A 151 -4.07 4.55 21.53
C THR A 151 -4.53 5.99 21.34
N ARG A 152 -5.79 6.27 21.68
CA ARG A 152 -6.43 7.58 21.45
C ARG A 152 -6.60 8.37 22.74
N ASP A 153 -5.49 8.61 23.43
CA ASP A 153 -5.47 9.29 24.74
C ASP A 153 -5.96 10.76 24.66
N ASN A 154 -5.63 11.46 23.58
CA ASN A 154 -6.09 12.84 23.36
C ASN A 154 -7.57 12.94 22.97
N ASP A 155 -8.21 11.82 22.65
CA ASP A 155 -9.61 11.75 22.22
C ASP A 155 -10.53 11.22 23.33
N LYS A 156 -10.18 11.37 24.61
CA LYS A 156 -11.05 10.95 25.72
C LYS A 156 -12.47 11.55 25.63
N ALA A 157 -13.47 10.80 26.08
CA ALA A 157 -14.81 11.31 26.33
C ALA A 157 -14.76 12.33 27.48
N SER A 158 -15.54 13.39 27.39
CA SER A 158 -15.58 14.46 28.40
C SER A 158 -16.99 15.04 28.52
N GLY A 159 -17.19 15.95 29.48
CA GLY A 159 -18.49 16.59 29.67
C GLY A 159 -19.59 15.61 30.10
N PHE A 160 -19.25 14.59 30.90
CA PHE A 160 -20.19 13.58 31.37
C PHE A 160 -21.41 14.22 32.05
N SER A 161 -22.59 13.77 31.65
CA SER A 161 -23.88 14.19 32.18
C SER A 161 -24.86 13.01 32.18
N ASN A 162 -26.07 13.19 32.69
CA ASN A 162 -27.12 12.16 32.66
C ASN A 162 -27.80 12.00 31.28
N THR A 163 -27.34 12.72 30.26
CA THR A 163 -27.86 12.62 28.88
C THR A 163 -26.86 11.86 28.02
N TRP A 164 -27.33 10.95 27.19
CA TRP A 164 -26.51 10.22 26.23
C TRP A 164 -25.81 11.17 25.25
N GLN A 165 -24.51 10.95 25.07
CA GLN A 165 -23.64 11.67 24.14
C GLN A 165 -22.89 10.64 23.30
N GLN A 166 -22.64 10.96 22.03
CA GLN A 166 -21.89 10.08 21.15
C GLN A 166 -20.45 10.56 20.99
N LYS A 167 -19.49 9.64 21.12
CA LYS A 167 -18.11 9.86 20.70
C LYS A 167 -17.90 9.25 19.32
N THR A 168 -17.15 9.94 18.47
CA THR A 168 -16.72 9.45 17.15
C THR A 168 -15.22 9.59 17.01
N ILE A 169 -14.54 8.54 16.56
CA ILE A 169 -13.10 8.53 16.30
C ILE A 169 -12.83 7.85 14.95
N THR A 170 -11.96 8.44 14.14
CA THR A 170 -11.59 7.92 12.82
C THR A 170 -10.16 7.37 12.82
N PHE A 171 -9.97 6.25 12.14
CA PHE A 171 -8.70 5.56 11.98
C PHE A 171 -8.40 5.29 10.51
N LYS A 172 -7.13 5.18 10.16
CA LYS A 172 -6.67 4.72 8.84
C LYS A 172 -5.91 3.42 9.01
N ALA A 173 -6.42 2.32 8.47
CA ALA A 173 -5.77 1.03 8.56
C ALA A 173 -4.38 1.08 7.89
N PRO A 174 -3.33 0.50 8.49
CA PRO A 174 -2.03 0.34 7.83
C PRO A 174 -2.13 -0.43 6.50
N SER A 175 -1.10 -0.33 5.68
CA SER A 175 -1.01 -1.18 4.48
C SER A 175 -0.79 -2.64 4.87
N GLY A 176 -1.41 -3.55 4.11
CA GLY A 176 -1.23 -5.00 4.24
C GLY A 176 -1.96 -5.69 5.40
N VAL A 177 -2.50 -4.97 6.39
CA VAL A 177 -3.25 -5.58 7.52
C VAL A 177 -4.55 -6.26 7.06
N ASP A 178 -5.01 -7.25 7.81
CA ASP A 178 -6.24 -8.00 7.53
C ASP A 178 -7.13 -8.20 8.76
N ARG A 179 -6.65 -7.83 9.95
CA ARG A 179 -7.38 -7.98 11.21
C ARG A 179 -7.22 -6.77 12.12
N ALA A 180 -8.20 -6.55 12.99
CA ALA A 180 -8.17 -5.54 14.04
C ALA A 180 -8.66 -6.11 15.39
N GLY A 181 -8.25 -5.47 16.47
CA GLY A 181 -8.79 -5.64 17.82
C GLY A 181 -9.15 -4.30 18.42
N ILE A 182 -10.33 -4.20 19.04
CA ILE A 182 -10.84 -2.97 19.64
C ILE A 182 -10.89 -3.12 21.15
N GLY A 183 -10.33 -2.13 21.85
CA GLY A 183 -10.32 -2.04 23.29
C GLY A 183 -10.62 -0.64 23.80
N PHE A 184 -10.96 -0.60 25.08
CA PHE A 184 -11.26 0.61 25.84
C PHE A 184 -10.56 0.51 27.18
N TYR A 185 -9.93 1.59 27.60
CA TYR A 185 -9.31 1.72 28.91
C TYR A 185 -9.95 2.88 29.66
N LEU A 186 -10.49 2.60 30.84
CA LEU A 186 -10.96 3.64 31.75
C LEU A 186 -9.80 3.99 32.68
N GLU A 187 -9.44 5.27 32.69
CA GLU A 187 -8.43 5.79 33.61
C GLU A 187 -8.99 5.85 35.02
N TYR A 188 -8.11 5.65 36.01
CA TYR A 188 -8.46 5.86 37.41
C TYR A 188 -8.81 7.34 37.64
N ASP A 189 -10.03 7.59 38.11
CA ASP A 189 -10.53 8.94 38.43
C ASP A 189 -10.96 9.00 39.91
N TYR A 190 -10.02 9.39 40.77
CA TYR A 190 -10.24 9.48 42.21
C TYR A 190 -11.42 10.38 42.59
N LYS A 191 -11.68 11.47 41.84
CA LYS A 191 -12.78 12.40 42.12
C LYS A 191 -14.14 11.75 41.85
N SER A 192 -14.19 10.89 40.84
CA SER A 192 -15.38 10.09 40.56
C SER A 192 -15.59 9.04 41.64
N ALA A 193 -14.53 8.35 42.07
CA ALA A 193 -14.61 7.36 43.14
C ALA A 193 -15.12 7.95 44.47
N GLU A 194 -14.70 9.17 44.83
CA GLU A 194 -15.18 9.89 46.03
C GLU A 194 -16.66 10.30 45.97
N SER A 195 -17.30 10.22 44.80
CA SER A 195 -18.69 10.65 44.58
C SER A 195 -19.57 9.58 43.94
N ASP A 196 -19.19 8.30 44.05
CA ASP A 196 -19.86 7.14 43.45
C ASP A 196 -20.08 7.27 41.93
N GLY A 197 -19.21 8.03 41.26
CA GLY A 197 -19.31 8.35 39.85
C GLY A 197 -19.07 7.13 38.96
N TYR A 198 -19.99 6.92 38.03
CA TYR A 198 -19.93 5.85 37.03
C TYR A 198 -20.03 6.38 35.61
N ILE A 199 -19.76 5.50 34.65
CA ILE A 199 -19.94 5.70 33.22
C ILE A 199 -20.89 4.60 32.73
N LEU A 200 -21.94 4.99 32.00
CA LEU A 200 -22.67 4.06 31.14
C LEU A 200 -22.10 4.18 29.73
N ILE A 201 -21.87 3.03 29.10
CA ILE A 201 -21.45 2.93 27.70
C ILE A 201 -22.38 1.98 26.96
N ASP A 202 -22.70 2.33 25.72
CA ASP A 202 -23.62 1.57 24.89
C ASP A 202 -23.34 1.80 23.40
N ASP A 203 -23.96 0.99 22.54
CA ASP A 203 -23.98 1.13 21.07
C ASP A 203 -22.60 1.40 20.47
N ILE A 204 -21.64 0.53 20.80
CA ILE A 204 -20.28 0.57 20.25
C ILE A 204 -20.32 0.05 18.82
N SER A 205 -19.89 0.86 17.87
CA SER A 205 -19.88 0.53 16.44
C SER A 205 -18.50 0.74 15.84
N PHE A 206 -18.08 -0.18 14.97
CA PHE A 206 -16.85 -0.05 14.19
C PHE A 206 -17.10 -0.43 12.74
N VAL A 207 -17.00 0.55 11.84
CA VAL A 207 -17.32 0.37 10.41
C VAL A 207 -16.21 0.88 9.51
N GLN A 208 -16.04 0.24 8.36
CA GLN A 208 -15.22 0.80 7.29
C GLN A 208 -16.00 1.92 6.58
N THR A 209 -15.48 3.15 6.59
CA THR A 209 -16.14 4.31 5.96
C THR A 209 -15.60 4.61 4.56
N LYS A 210 -14.42 4.10 4.23
CA LYS A 210 -13.79 4.29 2.93
C LYS A 210 -12.93 3.10 2.55
N GLU A 211 -13.02 2.68 1.28
CA GLU A 211 -12.16 1.63 0.74
C GLU A 211 -10.70 2.07 0.72
N GLY A 212 -9.83 1.13 1.05
CA GLY A 212 -8.39 1.33 0.88
C GLY A 212 -8.02 1.18 -0.59
N LYS A 213 -7.15 2.05 -1.07
CA LYS A 213 -6.42 1.80 -2.32
C LYS A 213 -5.15 1.05 -1.93
N PRO A 214 -4.95 -0.20 -2.39
CA PRO A 214 -3.73 -0.92 -2.09
C PRO A 214 -2.56 -0.06 -2.55
N THR A 215 -1.69 0.34 -1.63
CA THR A 215 -0.45 0.98 -2.03
C THR A 215 0.47 -0.14 -2.47
N VAL A 216 0.46 -0.48 -3.76
CA VAL A 216 1.52 -1.34 -4.32
C VAL A 216 2.79 -0.51 -4.25
N THR A 217 3.61 -0.73 -3.23
CA THR A 217 4.95 -0.14 -3.19
C THR A 217 5.80 -0.88 -4.21
N LEU A 218 5.81 -0.37 -5.44
CA LEU A 218 6.72 -0.89 -6.46
C LEU A 218 8.17 -0.76 -5.99
N GLU A 219 8.98 -1.78 -6.26
CA GLU A 219 10.39 -1.77 -5.93
C GLU A 219 11.15 -0.82 -6.86
N ALA A 220 12.14 -0.11 -6.33
CA ALA A 220 13.07 0.63 -7.18
C ALA A 220 13.92 -0.36 -7.99
N PRO A 221 14.12 -0.16 -9.31
CA PRO A 221 15.04 -0.98 -10.09
C PRO A 221 16.44 -1.02 -9.47
N SER A 222 17.02 -2.21 -9.42
CA SER A 222 18.34 -2.46 -8.85
C SER A 222 19.40 -2.67 -9.94
N ASN A 223 20.68 -2.62 -9.56
CA ASN A 223 21.81 -2.83 -10.46
C ASN A 223 21.76 -1.96 -11.72
N VAL A 224 21.42 -0.68 -11.54
CA VAL A 224 21.50 0.29 -12.63
C VAL A 224 22.97 0.40 -13.04
N VAL A 225 23.24 0.24 -14.32
CA VAL A 225 24.56 0.40 -14.94
C VAL A 225 24.41 1.40 -16.07
N VAL A 226 25.36 2.34 -16.15
CA VAL A 226 25.43 3.36 -17.19
C VAL A 226 26.81 3.29 -17.84
N ARG A 227 26.85 3.02 -19.16
CA ARG A 227 28.08 2.94 -19.96
C ARG A 227 28.13 4.14 -20.91
N PRO A 228 29.12 5.04 -20.75
CA PRO A 228 29.19 6.24 -21.58
C PRO A 228 29.87 5.97 -22.92
N GLN A 229 29.32 6.59 -23.96
CA GLN A 229 29.92 6.82 -25.27
C GLN A 229 30.08 8.34 -25.47
N GLN A 230 30.52 8.80 -26.64
CA GLN A 230 30.70 10.23 -26.87
C GLN A 230 29.37 11.00 -26.87
N ARG A 231 28.32 10.44 -27.49
CA ARG A 231 27.00 11.08 -27.61
C ARG A 231 25.85 10.21 -27.12
N GLU A 232 26.16 9.00 -26.67
CA GLU A 232 25.19 8.07 -26.10
C GLU A 232 25.57 7.68 -24.67
N MET A 233 24.58 7.29 -23.88
CA MET A 233 24.79 6.48 -22.68
C MET A 233 23.88 5.27 -22.73
N GLU A 234 24.47 4.09 -22.60
CA GLU A 234 23.75 2.82 -22.54
C GLU A 234 23.41 2.49 -21.09
N LEU A 235 22.12 2.41 -20.78
CA LEU A 235 21.59 2.08 -19.47
C LEU A 235 21.05 0.65 -19.46
N SER A 236 21.28 -0.05 -18.36
CA SER A 236 20.63 -1.34 -18.05
C SER A 236 20.37 -1.46 -16.56
N TRP A 237 19.36 -2.25 -16.19
CA TRP A 237 18.99 -2.51 -14.79
C TRP A 237 18.31 -3.87 -14.66
N ASN A 238 18.16 -4.35 -13.43
CA ASN A 238 17.40 -5.57 -13.16
C ASN A 238 15.89 -5.31 -13.19
N ALA A 239 15.14 -6.27 -13.73
CA ALA A 239 13.68 -6.28 -13.61
C ALA A 239 13.25 -6.34 -12.14
N ILE A 240 12.06 -5.81 -11.84
CA ILE A 240 11.45 -5.94 -10.52
C ILE A 240 10.57 -7.18 -10.46
N THR A 241 10.20 -7.61 -9.25
CA THR A 241 9.36 -8.82 -9.07
C THR A 241 7.95 -8.63 -9.66
N GLU A 242 7.46 -7.39 -9.72
CA GLU A 242 6.14 -7.07 -10.25
C GLU A 242 6.06 -7.27 -11.77
N LYS A 243 5.11 -8.11 -12.22
CA LYS A 243 4.90 -8.40 -13.64
C LYS A 243 4.34 -7.19 -14.39
N ASP A 244 4.68 -7.09 -15.67
CA ASP A 244 4.19 -6.05 -16.59
C ASP A 244 4.47 -4.60 -16.16
N ALA A 245 5.44 -4.41 -15.25
CA ALA A 245 5.91 -3.08 -14.89
C ALA A 245 6.67 -2.44 -16.05
N GLY A 246 6.52 -1.12 -16.19
CA GLY A 246 7.38 -0.28 -17.01
C GLY A 246 8.47 0.40 -16.18
N TYR A 247 9.31 1.17 -16.85
CA TYR A 247 10.43 1.89 -16.27
C TYR A 247 10.49 3.31 -16.80
N ARG A 248 10.47 4.28 -15.90
CA ARG A 248 10.71 5.69 -16.20
C ARG A 248 12.19 5.99 -15.99
N ILE A 249 12.83 6.50 -17.03
CA ILE A 249 14.23 6.95 -17.01
C ILE A 249 14.24 8.44 -16.73
N ILE A 250 15.03 8.84 -15.75
CA ILE A 250 15.18 10.23 -15.33
C ILE A 250 16.62 10.64 -15.61
N MET A 251 16.81 11.72 -16.36
CA MET A 251 18.11 12.32 -16.66
C MET A 251 18.15 13.75 -16.12
N ASN A 252 19.15 14.05 -15.28
CA ASN A 252 19.33 15.36 -14.64
C ASN A 252 18.06 15.85 -13.91
N GLY A 253 17.35 14.92 -13.27
CA GLY A 253 16.13 15.19 -12.50
C GLY A 253 14.86 15.34 -13.35
N LYS A 254 14.92 15.23 -14.68
CA LYS A 254 13.75 15.29 -15.58
C LYS A 254 13.48 13.93 -16.20
N GLU A 255 12.21 13.63 -16.43
CA GLU A 255 11.83 12.45 -17.21
C GLU A 255 12.41 12.54 -18.62
N LEU A 256 13.14 11.50 -19.02
CA LEU A 256 13.69 11.36 -20.36
C LEU A 256 12.80 10.47 -21.23
N ALA A 257 12.36 9.32 -20.68
CA ALA A 257 11.56 8.35 -21.40
C ALA A 257 10.85 7.37 -20.44
N VAL A 258 9.88 6.63 -20.98
CA VAL A 258 9.26 5.46 -20.33
C VAL A 258 9.34 4.27 -21.28
N THR A 259 9.78 3.11 -20.79
CA THR A 259 9.92 1.87 -21.56
C THR A 259 9.45 0.66 -20.77
N LYS A 260 9.13 -0.45 -21.45
CA LYS A 260 8.93 -1.76 -20.80
C LYS A 260 10.20 -2.61 -20.76
N ALA A 261 11.23 -2.22 -21.51
CA ALA A 261 12.51 -2.92 -21.52
C ALA A 261 13.32 -2.61 -20.24
N THR A 262 14.25 -3.49 -19.90
CA THR A 262 15.20 -3.31 -18.79
C THR A 262 16.50 -2.62 -19.21
N SER A 263 16.44 -1.91 -20.34
CA SER A 263 17.56 -1.18 -20.93
C SER A 263 17.05 0.01 -21.73
N TYR A 264 17.89 1.03 -21.85
CA TYR A 264 17.60 2.23 -22.63
C TYR A 264 18.90 2.88 -23.11
N VAL A 265 18.90 3.47 -24.30
CA VAL A 265 20.05 4.26 -24.80
C VAL A 265 19.63 5.72 -24.82
N ALA A 266 20.27 6.55 -23.99
CA ALA A 266 20.12 7.99 -24.05
C ALA A 266 21.00 8.53 -25.17
N GLU A 267 20.42 9.23 -26.13
CA GLU A 267 21.09 9.69 -27.35
C GLU A 267 21.21 11.23 -27.39
N HIS A 268 21.93 11.74 -28.40
CA HIS A 268 22.10 13.18 -28.66
C HIS A 268 22.74 13.96 -27.50
N LEU A 269 23.60 13.29 -26.72
CA LEU A 269 24.34 13.90 -25.62
C LEU A 269 25.56 14.67 -26.15
N GLN A 270 26.09 15.55 -25.31
CA GLN A 270 27.30 16.31 -25.62
C GLN A 270 28.54 15.54 -25.14
N PRO A 271 29.60 15.41 -25.94
CA PRO A 271 30.86 14.82 -25.52
C PRO A 271 31.47 15.50 -24.29
N GLY A 272 32.15 14.74 -23.43
CA GLY A 272 32.81 15.24 -22.22
C GLY A 272 31.87 15.90 -21.20
N THR A 273 30.56 15.63 -21.23
CA THR A 273 29.55 16.25 -20.37
C THR A 273 29.02 15.23 -19.35
N SER A 274 28.88 15.66 -18.10
CA SER A 274 28.34 14.82 -17.03
C SER A 274 26.82 14.81 -17.02
N TYR A 275 26.24 13.61 -16.92
CA TYR A 275 24.80 13.38 -16.82
C TYR A 275 24.53 12.46 -15.63
N THR A 276 23.43 12.73 -14.92
CA THR A 276 22.98 11.91 -13.79
C THR A 276 21.69 11.19 -14.16
N PHE A 277 21.70 9.86 -13.97
CA PHE A 277 20.57 9.00 -14.26
C PHE A 277 20.02 8.33 -13.01
N SER A 278 18.70 8.16 -12.98
CA SER A 278 18.01 7.24 -12.09
C SER A 278 16.83 6.60 -12.83
N VAL A 279 16.37 5.47 -12.32
CA VAL A 279 15.24 4.72 -12.92
C VAL A 279 14.18 4.49 -11.85
N GLN A 280 12.91 4.71 -12.19
CA GLN A 280 11.75 4.32 -11.39
C GLN A 280 11.02 3.18 -12.09
N SER A 281 10.44 2.25 -11.34
CA SER A 281 9.44 1.34 -11.88
C SER A 281 8.07 2.03 -11.88
N VAL A 282 7.24 1.70 -12.87
CA VAL A 282 5.90 2.28 -13.05
C VAL A 282 4.89 1.19 -13.38
N LYS A 283 3.69 1.25 -12.78
CA LYS A 283 2.58 0.35 -13.10
C LYS A 283 1.24 1.08 -12.93
N GLY A 284 0.56 1.35 -14.04
CA GLY A 284 -0.65 2.19 -14.01
C GLY A 284 -0.33 3.60 -13.50
N ALA A 285 -0.95 3.99 -12.39
CA ALA A 285 -0.69 5.27 -11.72
C ALA A 285 0.43 5.20 -10.66
N ASP A 286 0.89 3.99 -10.30
CA ASP A 286 1.85 3.79 -9.23
C ASP A 286 3.30 3.89 -9.74
N THR A 287 4.18 4.42 -8.90
CA THR A 287 5.61 4.60 -9.20
C THR A 287 6.45 4.30 -7.97
N SER A 288 7.59 3.62 -8.14
CA SER A 288 8.54 3.42 -7.03
C SER A 288 9.29 4.71 -6.67
N ASN A 289 10.02 4.68 -5.56
CA ASN A 289 11.16 5.58 -5.38
C ASN A 289 12.18 5.39 -6.53
N PRO A 290 12.94 6.43 -6.91
CA PRO A 290 14.04 6.29 -7.87
C PRO A 290 15.12 5.35 -7.35
N SER A 291 15.81 4.66 -8.27
CA SER A 291 17.07 4.00 -7.97
C SER A 291 18.10 5.00 -7.41
N LYS A 292 19.17 4.48 -6.80
CA LYS A 292 20.32 5.32 -6.46
C LYS A 292 20.80 6.04 -7.74
N PRO A 293 21.03 7.37 -7.69
CA PRO A 293 21.49 8.11 -8.86
C PRO A 293 22.90 7.67 -9.25
N ILE A 294 23.15 7.58 -10.56
CA ILE A 294 24.45 7.30 -11.14
C ILE A 294 24.82 8.46 -12.04
N THR A 295 25.95 9.10 -11.74
CA THR A 295 26.52 10.15 -12.56
C THR A 295 27.67 9.56 -13.38
N GLN A 296 27.60 9.74 -14.70
CA GLN A 296 28.68 9.41 -15.62
C GLN A 296 28.98 10.61 -16.52
N GLN A 297 30.18 10.64 -17.09
CA GLN A 297 30.57 11.61 -18.10
C GLN A 297 30.61 10.91 -19.45
N THR A 298 30.02 11.51 -20.49
CA THR A 298 30.23 11.04 -21.86
C THR A 298 31.72 11.07 -22.20
N GLN A 299 32.13 10.18 -23.10
CA GLN A 299 33.49 10.21 -23.61
C GLN A 299 33.75 11.55 -24.31
N ARG A 300 34.99 12.02 -24.24
CA ARG A 300 35.41 13.18 -25.04
C ARG A 300 35.62 12.74 -26.48
N MET A 301 35.61 13.71 -27.38
CA MET A 301 36.18 13.53 -28.72
C MET A 301 37.63 13.04 -28.58
N ASN A 302 38.07 12.12 -29.43
CA ASN A 302 39.44 11.61 -29.42
C ASN A 302 40.42 12.66 -29.98
N MET A 303 39.94 13.52 -30.88
CA MET A 303 40.69 14.61 -31.50
C MET A 303 39.90 15.93 -31.44
N GLY A 304 40.61 17.06 -31.48
CA GLY A 304 40.00 18.37 -31.62
C GLY A 304 39.16 18.50 -32.91
N VAL A 305 38.10 19.31 -32.86
CA VAL A 305 37.15 19.48 -33.98
C VAL A 305 37.86 19.94 -35.26
N ASP A 306 38.86 20.82 -35.11
CA ASP A 306 39.63 21.42 -36.20
C ASP A 306 40.92 20.65 -36.53
N GLU A 307 41.20 19.52 -35.88
CA GLU A 307 42.39 18.74 -36.20
C GLU A 307 42.26 18.06 -37.57
N GLU A 308 43.31 18.16 -38.39
CA GLU A 308 43.32 17.62 -39.75
C GLU A 308 43.14 16.08 -39.76
N GLY A 309 43.70 15.40 -38.77
CA GLY A 309 43.61 13.94 -38.64
C GLY A 309 42.26 13.40 -38.15
N ARG A 310 41.30 14.25 -37.78
CA ARG A 310 40.01 13.80 -37.25
C ARG A 310 39.20 13.08 -38.32
N ILE A 311 38.77 11.86 -38.02
CA ILE A 311 37.91 11.04 -38.89
C ILE A 311 36.77 10.49 -38.03
N PRO A 312 35.51 10.90 -38.27
CA PRO A 312 34.36 10.25 -37.63
C PRO A 312 34.27 8.78 -38.02
N TYR A 313 33.95 7.88 -37.10
CA TYR A 313 33.85 6.45 -37.39
C TYR A 313 32.75 5.76 -36.57
N LEU A 314 32.20 4.67 -37.10
CA LEU A 314 31.16 3.90 -36.43
C LEU A 314 31.75 3.02 -35.33
N TYR A 315 31.46 3.30 -34.06
CA TYR A 315 31.94 2.47 -32.93
C TYR A 315 31.10 1.21 -32.70
N THR A 316 29.94 1.13 -33.34
CA THR A 316 29.01 -0.01 -33.24
C THR A 316 29.42 -1.19 -34.12
N ILE A 317 30.39 -0.99 -35.01
CA ILE A 317 31.06 -2.08 -35.73
C ILE A 317 31.99 -2.77 -34.73
N ARG A 318 31.82 -4.09 -34.57
CA ARG A 318 32.60 -4.87 -33.61
C ARG A 318 34.04 -5.05 -34.10
N GLU A 319 34.91 -5.47 -33.19
CA GLU A 319 36.28 -5.87 -33.54
C GLU A 319 36.28 -6.83 -34.74
N VAL A 320 37.29 -6.67 -35.61
CA VAL A 320 37.46 -7.38 -36.89
C VAL A 320 36.42 -7.13 -37.99
N GLY A 321 35.58 -6.09 -37.87
CA GLY A 321 34.66 -5.68 -38.94
C GLY A 321 33.40 -6.55 -39.01
N THR A 322 32.99 -7.14 -37.89
CA THR A 322 31.72 -7.87 -37.79
C THR A 322 30.59 -6.95 -37.33
N CYS A 323 29.37 -7.17 -37.81
CA CYS A 323 28.21 -6.41 -37.36
C CYS A 323 26.91 -7.24 -37.42
N PRO A 324 25.91 -6.89 -36.59
CA PRO A 324 24.58 -7.44 -36.75
C PRO A 324 23.94 -6.95 -38.06
N ARG A 325 22.99 -7.74 -38.59
CA ARG A 325 22.19 -7.38 -39.77
C ARG A 325 21.50 -6.03 -39.66
N THR A 326 21.07 -5.62 -38.47
CA THR A 326 20.58 -4.27 -38.19
C THR A 326 21.69 -3.50 -37.48
N LEU A 327 22.36 -2.61 -38.20
CA LEU A 327 23.47 -1.82 -37.67
C LEU A 327 22.98 -0.44 -37.23
N ARG A 328 23.20 -0.14 -35.95
CA ARG A 328 22.96 1.18 -35.36
C ARG A 328 24.08 2.14 -35.78
N LEU A 329 23.73 3.35 -36.21
CA LEU A 329 24.68 4.32 -36.75
C LEU A 329 25.14 5.32 -35.70
N TYR A 330 25.96 4.87 -34.74
CA TYR A 330 26.58 5.76 -33.76
C TYR A 330 28.05 5.99 -34.04
N TYR A 331 28.46 7.24 -33.89
CA TYR A 331 29.76 7.71 -34.31
C TYR A 331 30.60 8.14 -33.11
N HIS A 332 31.87 7.79 -33.17
CA HIS A 332 32.90 8.57 -32.51
C HIS A 332 33.47 9.61 -33.47
N ASP A 333 33.93 10.71 -32.91
CA ASP A 333 34.55 11.87 -33.56
C ASP A 333 33.67 12.64 -34.56
N LEU A 334 32.35 12.41 -34.55
CA LEU A 334 31.38 13.25 -35.25
C LEU A 334 31.12 14.55 -34.45
N ALA A 335 31.71 15.64 -34.94
CA ALA A 335 31.66 16.95 -34.31
C ALA A 335 30.31 17.63 -34.52
N ASP A 336 29.77 17.59 -35.74
CA ASP A 336 28.43 18.10 -36.03
C ASP A 336 27.39 16.97 -35.98
N PRO A 337 26.50 16.91 -34.97
CA PRO A 337 25.43 15.92 -34.92
C PRO A 337 24.41 16.08 -36.06
N ASN A 338 24.39 17.20 -36.77
CA ASN A 338 23.52 17.47 -37.91
C ASN A 338 24.23 17.32 -39.26
N ALA A 339 25.43 16.74 -39.27
CA ALA A 339 26.17 16.48 -40.51
C ALA A 339 25.29 15.79 -41.56
N LYS A 340 25.49 16.15 -42.82
CA LYS A 340 24.84 15.46 -43.92
C LYS A 340 25.56 14.13 -44.15
N ILE A 341 24.87 13.02 -43.90
CA ILE A 341 25.45 11.69 -44.08
C ILE A 341 24.63 10.89 -45.09
N THR A 342 25.32 10.27 -46.06
CA THR A 342 24.71 9.34 -47.01
C THR A 342 25.37 7.96 -46.91
N TYR A 343 24.60 6.92 -47.23
CA TYR A 343 24.99 5.54 -47.03
C TYR A 343 24.73 4.72 -48.30
N ARG A 344 25.64 3.80 -48.61
CA ARG A 344 25.43 2.78 -49.64
C ARG A 344 25.87 1.41 -49.13
N ILE A 345 25.10 0.38 -49.45
CA ILE A 345 25.46 -1.02 -49.22
C ILE A 345 25.72 -1.65 -50.60
N ASP A 346 26.93 -2.17 -50.82
CA ASP A 346 27.38 -2.74 -52.10
C ASP A 346 27.11 -1.80 -53.28
N GLY A 347 27.40 -0.51 -53.09
CA GLY A 347 27.18 0.56 -54.07
C GLY A 347 25.73 1.03 -54.23
N LYS A 348 24.75 0.36 -53.59
CA LYS A 348 23.34 0.76 -53.65
C LYS A 348 22.98 1.73 -52.52
N PRO A 349 22.38 2.89 -52.79
CA PRO A 349 21.95 3.82 -51.75
C PRO A 349 20.98 3.18 -50.76
N VAL A 350 21.16 3.49 -49.48
CA VAL A 350 20.26 3.09 -48.39
C VAL A 350 19.93 4.30 -47.51
N THR A 351 18.68 4.40 -47.10
CA THR A 351 18.23 5.44 -46.16
C THR A 351 18.07 4.83 -44.77
N PRO A 352 18.74 5.37 -43.75
CA PRO A 352 18.54 4.90 -42.39
C PRO A 352 17.09 5.08 -41.93
N THR A 353 16.59 4.11 -41.17
CA THR A 353 15.30 4.20 -40.47
C THR A 353 15.54 4.14 -38.98
N ASP A 354 15.06 5.15 -38.26
CA ASP A 354 15.28 5.35 -36.83
C ASP A 354 16.75 5.22 -36.42
N GLY A 355 17.69 5.74 -37.22
CA GLY A 355 19.13 5.66 -36.93
C GLY A 355 19.78 4.29 -37.20
N ASN A 356 19.10 3.38 -37.91
CA ASN A 356 19.63 2.07 -38.29
C ASN A 356 19.67 1.89 -39.80
N ILE A 357 20.61 1.07 -40.26
CA ILE A 357 20.54 0.42 -41.58
C ILE A 357 20.33 -1.08 -41.41
N VAL A 358 19.67 -1.72 -42.38
CA VAL A 358 19.45 -3.17 -42.41
C VAL A 358 20.13 -3.74 -43.63
N PHE A 359 21.07 -4.67 -43.42
CA PHE A 359 21.74 -5.39 -44.49
C PHE A 359 20.80 -6.39 -45.17
N PRO A 360 20.89 -6.57 -46.49
CA PRO A 360 19.97 -7.41 -47.24
C PRO A 360 20.15 -8.90 -46.96
N ASP A 361 21.36 -9.36 -46.67
CA ASP A 361 21.72 -10.76 -46.43
C ASP A 361 22.82 -10.86 -45.36
N LYS A 362 23.16 -12.09 -44.96
CA LYS A 362 24.32 -12.37 -44.11
C LYS A 362 25.57 -12.51 -44.98
N GLY A 363 26.75 -12.31 -44.40
CA GLY A 363 28.03 -12.47 -45.07
C GLY A 363 28.69 -11.14 -45.44
N MET A 364 29.54 -11.16 -46.47
CA MET A 364 30.41 -10.03 -46.80
C MET A 364 29.66 -8.91 -47.53
N HIS A 365 29.73 -7.70 -47.01
CA HIS A 365 29.16 -6.49 -47.61
C HIS A 365 30.15 -5.32 -47.53
N PHE A 366 30.03 -4.37 -48.46
CA PHE A 366 30.70 -3.07 -48.38
C PHE A 366 29.70 -2.01 -47.92
N LEU A 367 30.00 -1.33 -46.81
CA LEU A 367 29.28 -0.15 -46.36
C LEU A 367 30.10 1.10 -46.67
N GLN A 368 29.59 1.92 -47.56
CA GLN A 368 30.17 3.22 -47.92
C GLN A 368 29.38 4.33 -47.25
N ILE A 369 30.09 5.25 -46.61
CA ILE A 369 29.53 6.38 -45.87
C ILE A 369 30.21 7.66 -46.34
N GLU A 370 29.42 8.60 -46.83
CA GLU A 370 29.88 9.96 -47.13
C GLU A 370 29.36 10.89 -46.03
N ILE A 371 30.27 11.54 -45.28
CA ILE A 371 29.95 12.47 -44.18
C ILE A 371 30.40 13.86 -44.59
N GLU A 372 29.49 14.84 -44.52
CA GLU A 372 29.77 16.25 -44.73
C GLU A 372 29.31 17.06 -43.50
N GLU A 373 30.26 17.49 -42.67
CA GLU A 373 29.99 18.41 -41.56
C GLU A 373 30.00 19.87 -42.05
N THR A 374 30.94 20.21 -42.93
CA THR A 374 31.02 21.51 -43.60
C THR A 374 31.52 21.30 -45.04
N PRO A 375 31.45 22.31 -45.93
CA PRO A 375 32.00 22.21 -47.28
C PRO A 375 33.47 21.79 -47.33
N ASP A 376 34.26 22.12 -46.29
CA ASP A 376 35.69 21.83 -46.19
C ASP A 376 36.00 20.61 -45.29
N ARG A 377 34.99 20.02 -44.65
CA ARG A 377 35.12 18.85 -43.76
C ARG A 377 34.23 17.72 -44.24
N LYS A 378 34.81 16.89 -45.11
CA LYS A 378 34.15 15.74 -45.74
C LYS A 378 34.99 14.48 -45.62
N TRP A 379 34.32 13.35 -45.44
CA TRP A 379 34.94 12.03 -45.40
C TRP A 379 34.16 11.06 -46.26
N GLU A 380 34.89 10.19 -46.96
CA GLU A 380 34.36 9.00 -47.61
C GLU A 380 34.98 7.80 -46.90
N ILE A 381 34.16 6.98 -46.28
CA ILE A 381 34.58 5.86 -45.44
C ILE A 381 33.97 4.58 -46.01
N GLU A 382 34.81 3.59 -46.29
CA GLU A 382 34.37 2.27 -46.71
C GLU A 382 34.72 1.23 -45.66
N TYR A 383 33.70 0.53 -45.17
CA TYR A 383 33.85 -0.63 -44.30
C TYR A 383 33.60 -1.92 -45.08
N LYS A 384 34.55 -2.84 -45.00
CA LYS A 384 34.36 -4.23 -45.42
C LYS A 384 33.84 -5.02 -44.23
N LEU A 385 32.56 -5.37 -44.25
CA LEU A 385 31.85 -5.94 -43.11
C LEU A 385 31.49 -7.40 -43.34
N ASN A 386 31.57 -8.20 -42.29
CA ASN A 386 30.94 -9.52 -42.24
C ASN A 386 29.68 -9.43 -41.37
N VAL A 387 28.52 -9.59 -42.00
CA VAL A 387 27.21 -9.51 -41.35
C VAL A 387 26.83 -10.89 -40.80
N ASP A 388 26.58 -10.95 -39.49
CA ASP A 388 26.24 -12.18 -38.76
C ASP A 388 24.86 -12.77 -39.14
#